data_AF-A0A0J1BEH1-F1
#
_entry.id   AF-A0A0J1BEH1-F1
#
_cell.length_a   1.000
_cell.length_b   1.000
_cell.length_c   1.000
_cell.angle_alpha   90.00
_cell.angle_beta   90.00
_cell.angle_gamma   90.00
#
_symmetry.space_group_name_H-M   'P 1'
#
loop_
_entity.id
_entity.type
_entity.pdbx_description
1 polymer ?
#
loop_
_entity_poly.entity_id
_entity_poly.type
_entity_poly.pdbx_seq_one_letter_code
_entity_poly.pdbx_strand_id
1 'polypeptide(L)' 'MAIQEIVVPFTAIALGKRVEVVNAAPATNAAWGVDLIVKSGKKQFPISASSVELCEPFPEGHLYLAALLVWHSKM' A
#
# COMPACT_ATOMS: atom_id res chain seq x y z
N MET A 1 5.67 -14.01 2.90
CA MET A 1 5.20 -13.98 4.30
C MET A 1 4.76 -12.59 4.73
N ALA A 2 5.48 -11.54 4.33
CA ALA A 2 5.16 -10.14 4.63
C ALA A 2 3.74 -9.59 4.30
N ILE A 3 3.10 -10.04 3.23
CA ILE A 3 1.80 -9.49 2.80
C ILE A 3 0.67 -9.81 3.81
N GLN A 4 0.83 -10.88 4.59
CA GLN A 4 -0.16 -11.31 5.60
C GLN A 4 -0.22 -10.39 6.82
N GLU A 5 0.77 -9.51 7.01
CA GLU A 5 0.83 -8.57 8.13
C GLU A 5 0.17 -7.22 7.83
N ILE A 6 -0.25 -6.99 6.58
CA ILE A 6 -0.94 -5.76 6.19
C ILE A 6 -2.40 -5.87 6.60
N VAL A 7 -2.79 -5.12 7.64
CA VAL A 7 -4.18 -5.04 8.07
C VAL A 7 -4.95 -4.13 7.12
N VAL A 8 -6.00 -4.67 6.51
CA VAL A 8 -6.93 -3.96 5.62
C VAL A 8 -8.36 -4.03 6.19
N PRO A 9 -9.23 -3.04 5.93
CA PRO A 9 -9.00 -1.86 5.10
C PRO A 9 -8.33 -0.69 5.84
N PHE A 10 -7.61 0.15 5.11
CA PHE A 10 -7.07 1.41 5.63
C PHE A 10 -7.07 2.53 4.60
N THR A 11 -6.90 3.77 5.05
CA THR A 11 -6.86 4.95 4.17
C THR A 11 -5.44 5.33 3.82
N ALA A 12 -5.18 5.61 2.54
CA ALA A 12 -3.91 6.09 2.02
C ALA A 12 -4.13 7.26 1.05
N ILE A 13 -3.05 7.93 0.66
CA ILE A 13 -3.03 8.90 -0.44
C ILE A 13 -2.27 8.27 -1.61
N ALA A 14 -2.92 8.22 -2.76
CA ALA A 14 -2.32 7.82 -4.03
C ALA A 14 -2.46 8.96 -5.02
N LEU A 15 -1.33 9.43 -5.59
CA LEU A 15 -1.31 10.56 -6.53
C LEU A 15 -2.07 11.81 -6.01
N GLY A 16 -1.88 12.14 -4.73
CA GLY A 16 -2.55 13.28 -4.08
C GLY A 16 -4.05 13.08 -3.81
N LYS A 17 -4.61 11.89 -4.07
CA LYS A 17 -6.01 11.56 -3.79
C LYS A 17 -6.13 10.55 -2.67
N ARG A 18 -7.08 10.79 -1.76
CA ARG A 18 -7.44 9.84 -0.72
C ARG A 18 -8.11 8.61 -1.34
N VAL A 19 -7.58 7.42 -1.02
CA VAL A 19 -8.06 6.12 -1.49
C VAL A 19 -8.18 5.15 -0.33
N GLU A 20 -9.08 4.19 -0.46
CA GLU A 20 -9.25 3.10 0.50
C GLU A 20 -8.46 1.88 0.00
N VAL A 21 -7.46 1.43 0.76
CA VAL A 21 -6.76 0.17 0.50
C VAL A 21 -7.61 -0.94 1.07
N VAL A 22 -8.03 -1.87 0.21
CA VAL A 22 -8.95 -2.96 0.57
C VAL A 22 -8.28 -4.33 0.55
N ASN A 23 -7.12 -4.45 -0.10
CA ASN A 23 -6.36 -5.70 -0.15
C ASN A 23 -4.89 -5.43 -0.52
N ALA A 24 -4.03 -6.43 -0.40
CA ALA A 24 -2.66 -6.41 -0.88
C ALA A 24 -2.34 -7.72 -1.61
N ALA A 25 -1.54 -7.64 -2.66
CA ALA A 25 -1.14 -8.77 -3.48
C ALA A 25 0.37 -8.70 -3.78
N PRO A 26 1.03 -9.83 -4.06
CA PRO A 26 2.39 -9.82 -4.59
C PRO A 26 2.44 -8.97 -5.86
N ALA A 27 3.43 -8.10 -5.98
CA ALA A 27 3.55 -7.29 -7.19
C ALA A 27 3.74 -8.18 -8.41
N THR A 28 3.01 -7.88 -9.48
CA THR A 28 3.12 -8.65 -10.74
C THR A 28 4.52 -8.46 -11.37
N ASN A 29 5.15 -7.32 -11.07
CA ASN A 29 6.53 -7.03 -11.41
C ASN A 29 7.41 -7.15 -10.15
N ALA A 30 8.35 -8.11 -10.17
CA ALA A 30 9.17 -8.48 -9.02
C ALA A 30 9.98 -7.30 -8.42
N ALA A 31 10.18 -6.23 -9.19
CA ALA A 31 10.87 -5.02 -8.74
C ALA A 31 10.13 -4.24 -7.64
N TRP A 32 8.80 -4.39 -7.52
CA TRP A 32 7.98 -3.53 -6.63
C TRP A 32 7.55 -4.20 -5.33
N GLY A 33 7.77 -5.51 -5.19
CA GLY A 33 7.52 -6.27 -3.95
C GLY A 33 6.03 -6.52 -3.65
N VAL A 34 5.21 -5.47 -3.53
CA VAL A 34 3.79 -5.55 -3.14
C VAL A 34 2.94 -4.53 -3.91
N ASP A 35 1.83 -5.00 -4.49
CA ASP A 35 0.77 -4.15 -5.04
C ASP A 35 -0.37 -4.05 -4.01
N LEU A 36 -0.82 -2.83 -3.72
CA LEU A 36 -2.01 -2.55 -2.92
C LEU A 36 -3.23 -2.43 -3.82
N ILE A 37 -4.31 -3.11 -3.47
CA ILE A 37 -5.60 -2.96 -4.16
C ILE A 37 -6.33 -1.79 -3.53
N VAL A 38 -6.44 -0.71 -4.28
CA VAL A 38 -7.13 0.51 -3.84
C VAL A 38 -8.50 0.62 -4.49
N LYS A 39 -9.44 1.18 -3.73
CA LYS A 39 -10.79 1.49 -4.16
C LYS A 39 -10.96 3.00 -4.24
N SER A 40 -11.44 3.46 -5.39
CA SER A 40 -11.84 4.85 -5.63
C SER A 40 -13.24 4.85 -6.26
N GLY A 41 -14.24 5.26 -5.47
CA GLY A 41 -15.64 5.16 -5.84
C GLY A 41 -16.07 3.70 -6.07
N LYS A 42 -16.51 3.37 -7.28
CA LYS A 42 -16.95 2.01 -7.67
C LYS A 42 -15.87 1.16 -8.33
N LYS A 43 -14.66 1.71 -8.52
CA LYS A 43 -13.56 1.01 -9.21
C LYS A 43 -12.51 0.56 -8.20
N GLN A 44 -11.95 -0.63 -8.44
CA GLN A 44 -10.76 -1.12 -7.76
C GLN A 44 -9.62 -1.27 -8.76
N PHE A 45 -8.41 -0.95 -8.35
CA PHE A 45 -7.22 -1.10 -9.19
C PHE A 45 -5.99 -1.35 -8.31
N PRO A 46 -5.00 -2.08 -8.82
CA PRO A 46 -3.72 -2.25 -8.14
C PRO A 46 -2.87 -0.98 -8.27
N ILE A 47 -2.14 -0.65 -7.21
CA ILE A 47 -1.10 0.38 -7.20
C ILE A 47 0.13 -0.17 -6.47
N SER A 48 1.33 0.14 -6.94
CA SER A 48 2.56 -0.21 -6.22
C SER A 48 2.51 0.36 -4.81
N ALA A 49 2.88 -0.43 -3.81
CA ALA A 49 3.00 0.04 -2.43
C ALA A 49 3.94 1.26 -2.33
N SER A 50 4.98 1.36 -3.17
CA SER A 50 5.89 2.51 -3.20
C SER A 50 5.27 3.82 -3.69
N SER A 51 4.05 3.77 -4.23
CA SER A 51 3.34 4.93 -4.79
C SER A 51 2.22 5.45 -3.88
N VAL A 52 2.15 4.97 -2.63
CA VAL A 52 1.17 5.44 -1.65
C VAL A 52 1.84 6.13 -0.47
N GLU A 53 1.16 7.15 0.05
CA GLU A 53 1.49 7.79 1.31
C GLU A 53 0.49 7.33 2.38
N LEU A 54 0.98 7.01 3.57
CA LEU A 54 0.12 6.60 4.69
C LEU A 54 -0.54 7.83 5.32
N CYS A 55 -1.83 7.70 5.65
CA CYS A 55 -2.54 8.73 6.41
C CYS A 55 -2.43 8.47 7.91
N GLU A 56 -2.42 9.53 8.71
CA GLU A 56 -2.67 9.42 10.14
C GLU A 56 -4.18 9.24 10.42
N PRO A 57 -4.58 8.39 11.38
CA PRO A 57 -3.72 7.50 12.17
C PRO A 57 -3.18 6.35 11.31
N PHE A 58 -1.91 6.01 11.52
CA PHE A 58 -1.27 4.93 10.77
C PHE A 58 -2.00 3.60 11.01
N PRO A 59 -2.18 2.77 9.97
CA PRO A 59 -2.85 1.48 10.13
C PRO A 59 -2.04 0.53 11.03
N GLU A 60 -2.73 -0.35 11.76
CA GLU A 60 -2.06 -1.43 12.47
C GLU A 60 -1.29 -2.32 11.46
N GLY A 61 -0.09 -2.78 11.83
CA GLY A 61 0.80 -3.48 10.89
C GLY A 61 1.60 -2.55 9.95
N HIS A 62 1.55 -1.22 10.12
CA HIS A 62 2.28 -0.28 9.25
C HIS A 62 3.81 -0.45 9.28
N LEU A 63 4.39 -1.14 10.28
CA LEU A 63 5.85 -1.17 10.44
C LEU A 63 6.52 -1.82 9.24
N TYR A 64 5.90 -2.89 8.69
CA TYR A 64 6.39 -3.53 7.48
C TYR A 64 6.21 -2.63 6.25
N LEU A 65 5.03 -2.01 6.10
CA LEU A 65 4.74 -1.14 4.96
C LEU A 65 5.63 0.11 4.97
N ALA A 66 5.83 0.73 6.13
CA ALA A 66 6.75 1.84 6.33
C ALA A 66 8.21 1.41 6.08
N ALA A 67 8.64 0.24 6.54
CA ALA A 67 9.98 -0.28 6.25
C ALA A 67 10.19 -0.52 4.73
N LEU A 68 9.18 -1.05 4.04
CA LEU A 68 9.20 -1.25 2.58
C LEU A 68 9.30 0.09 1.84
N LEU A 69 8.50 1.09 2.24
CA LEU A 69 8.54 2.43 1.69
C LEU A 69 9.91 3.10 1.91
N VAL A 70 10.46 2.99 3.13
CA VAL A 70 11.78 3.55 3.47
C VAL A 70 12.89 2.87 2.67
N TRP A 71 12.87 1.55 2.50
CA TRP A 71 13.83 0.86 1.63
C TRP A 71 13.75 1.42 0.21
N HIS A 72 12.56 1.51 -0.37
CA HIS A 72 12.39 2.00 -1.74
C HIS A 72 12.79 3.48 -1.91
N SER A 73 12.71 4.31 -0.87
CA SER A 73 13.18 5.70 -0.92
C SER A 73 14.72 5.86 -0.95
N LYS A 74 15.45 4.80 -0.59
CA LYS A 74 16.93 4.80 -0.46
C LYS A 74 17.65 4.07 -1.59
N MET A 75 16.92 3.41 -2.49
CA MET A 75 17.42 2.74 -3.70
C MET A 75 17.20 3.65 -4.91
#